data_AF-A0A1F5UUW0-F1
#
_entry.id   AF-A0A1F5UUW0-F1
#
_cell.length_a   1.000
_cell.length_b   1.000
_cell.length_c   1.000
_cell.angle_alpha   90.00
_cell.angle_beta   90.00
_cell.angle_gamma   90.00
#
_symmetry.space_group_name_H-M   'P 1'
#
loop_
_entity.id
_entity.type
_entity.pdbx_description
1 polymer ?
#
loop_
_entity_poly.entity_id
_entity_poly.type
_entity_poly.pdbx_seq_one_letter_code
_entity_poly.pdbx_strand_id
1 'polypeptide(L)'
;MKKILALMFISAVFVMAGERGDAFAKGHEAETSEDAIKWYKKALSLCGETEKIPKAWACNNIGFVYVKESKWDAALEWLEKAVKEDENNHTAWNNLGITYENIGFIIKKKFLKSKTAKDVTAEAVKDPETEYLQKALNAYQKCVKLKSDEEKYKINKLRVESLLQVK
;
A
#
# COMPACT_ATOMS: atom_id res chain seq x y z
N MET A 1 25.10 35.78 -14.20
CA MET A 1 25.11 34.79 -13.10
C MET A 1 23.75 34.15 -12.84
N LYS A 2 22.66 34.88 -12.53
CA LYS A 2 21.33 34.29 -12.21
C LYS A 2 20.75 33.36 -13.29
N LYS A 3 20.87 33.69 -14.59
CA LYS A 3 20.39 32.83 -15.70
C LYS A 3 21.18 31.52 -15.85
N ILE A 4 22.49 31.56 -15.60
CA ILE A 4 23.37 30.37 -15.68
C ILE A 4 23.06 29.42 -14.52
N LEU A 5 22.88 29.96 -13.31
CA LEU A 5 22.50 29.18 -12.13
C LEU A 5 21.12 28.51 -12.30
N ALA A 6 20.15 29.23 -12.87
CA ALA A 6 18.84 28.67 -13.19
C ALA A 6 18.91 27.52 -14.21
N LEU A 7 19.74 27.67 -15.26
CA LEU A 7 19.93 26.63 -16.27
C LEU A 7 20.60 25.37 -15.66
N MET A 8 21.62 25.56 -14.82
CA MET A 8 22.27 24.45 -14.10
C MET A 8 21.29 23.71 -13.18
N PHE A 9 20.44 24.45 -12.46
CA PHE A 9 19.41 23.86 -11.62
C PHE A 9 18.39 23.05 -12.43
N ILE A 10 17.90 23.59 -13.56
CA ILE A 10 16.99 22.87 -14.46
C ILE A 10 17.64 21.58 -14.99
N SER A 11 18.90 21.64 -15.43
CA SER A 11 19.60 20.43 -15.90
C SER A 11 19.74 19.36 -14.82
N ALA A 12 20.01 19.75 -13.57
CA ALA A 12 20.14 18.82 -12.46
C ALA A 12 18.80 18.11 -12.15
N VAL A 13 17.69 18.85 -12.21
CA VAL A 13 16.35 18.27 -12.02
C VAL A 13 16.03 17.24 -13.11
N PHE A 14 16.37 17.53 -14.36
CA PHE A 14 16.18 16.57 -15.47
C PHE A 14 17.00 15.30 -15.30
N VAL A 15 18.27 15.42 -14.89
CA VAL A 15 19.13 14.25 -14.63
C VAL A 15 18.57 13.39 -13.51
N MET A 16 18.18 14.00 -12.38
CA MET A 16 17.59 13.26 -11.26
C MET A 16 16.28 12.56 -11.64
N ALA A 17 15.44 13.20 -12.47
CA ALA A 17 14.22 12.58 -12.97
C ALA A 17 14.50 11.36 -13.84
N GLY A 18 15.54 11.40 -14.69
CA GLY A 18 16.00 10.27 -15.50
C GLY A 18 16.51 9.11 -14.63
N GLU A 19 17.44 9.39 -13.72
CA GLU A 19 17.98 8.38 -12.79
C GLU A 19 16.89 7.73 -11.92
N ARG A 20 15.86 8.50 -11.56
CA ARG A 20 14.71 7.99 -10.84
C ARG A 20 13.89 7.03 -11.69
N GLY A 21 13.68 7.35 -12.97
CA GLY A 21 13.02 6.47 -13.92
C GLY A 21 13.75 5.13 -14.03
N ASP A 22 15.09 5.17 -14.19
CA ASP A 22 15.92 3.97 -14.24
C ASP A 22 15.85 3.16 -12.95
N ALA A 23 15.85 3.83 -11.79
CA ALA A 23 15.68 3.16 -10.51
C ALA A 23 14.32 2.49 -10.38
N PHE A 24 13.24 3.10 -10.89
CA PHE A 24 11.95 2.43 -10.97
C PHE A 24 12.00 1.20 -11.88
N ALA A 25 12.56 1.31 -13.08
CA ALA A 25 12.65 0.20 -14.02
C ALA A 25 13.38 -1.01 -13.39
N LYS A 26 14.54 -0.77 -12.79
CA LYS A 26 15.31 -1.81 -12.08
C LYS A 26 14.56 -2.40 -10.88
N GLY A 27 13.74 -1.61 -10.20
CA GLY A 27 12.88 -2.11 -9.12
C GLY A 27 11.78 -3.06 -9.62
N HIS A 28 11.27 -2.87 -10.83
CA HIS A 28 10.28 -3.76 -11.44
C HIS A 28 10.92 -5.03 -12.02
N GLU A 29 12.16 -4.92 -12.51
CA GLU A 29 12.94 -6.01 -13.09
C GLU A 29 13.71 -6.84 -12.04
N ALA A 30 13.76 -6.38 -10.79
CA ALA A 30 14.49 -7.05 -9.72
C ALA A 30 13.94 -8.46 -9.46
N GLU A 31 14.85 -9.43 -9.41
CA GLU A 31 14.52 -10.84 -9.15
C GLU A 31 14.18 -11.11 -7.68
N THR A 32 14.75 -10.32 -6.77
CA THR A 32 14.56 -10.46 -5.31
C THR A 32 13.78 -9.28 -4.75
N SER A 33 13.05 -9.54 -3.66
CA SER A 33 12.36 -8.50 -2.91
C SER A 33 13.33 -7.45 -2.37
N GLU A 34 14.49 -7.88 -1.89
CA GLU A 34 15.53 -7.02 -1.34
C GLU A 34 16.05 -6.04 -2.39
N ASP A 35 16.35 -6.52 -3.61
CA ASP A 35 16.80 -5.68 -4.70
C ASP A 35 15.69 -4.75 -5.19
N ALA A 36 14.44 -5.23 -5.28
CA ALA A 36 13.30 -4.39 -5.63
C ALA A 36 13.16 -3.22 -4.65
N ILE A 37 13.18 -3.51 -3.35
CA ILE A 37 13.09 -2.50 -2.29
C ILE A 37 14.27 -1.54 -2.35
N LYS A 38 15.48 -2.03 -2.58
CA LYS A 38 16.69 -1.20 -2.72
C LYS A 38 16.52 -0.19 -3.85
N TRP A 39 16.04 -0.62 -5.02
CA TRP A 39 15.84 0.24 -6.17
C TRP A 39 14.69 1.24 -5.97
N TYR A 40 13.56 0.82 -5.38
CA TYR A 40 12.49 1.77 -5.05
C TYR A 40 12.91 2.78 -3.98
N LYS A 41 13.73 2.40 -3.00
CA LYS A 41 14.33 3.36 -2.05
C LYS A 41 15.28 4.34 -2.74
N LYS A 42 16.05 3.88 -3.74
CA LYS A 42 16.86 4.77 -4.57
C LYS A 42 15.98 5.75 -5.35
N ALA A 43 14.91 5.27 -5.99
CA ALA A 43 13.93 6.12 -6.68
C ALA A 43 13.32 7.18 -5.75
N LEU A 44 12.95 6.77 -4.53
CA LEU A 44 12.43 7.68 -3.49
C LEU A 44 13.45 8.74 -3.09
N SER A 45 14.72 8.36 -2.93
CA SER A 45 15.80 9.30 -2.55
C SER A 45 16.11 10.35 -3.64
N LEU A 46 15.72 10.07 -4.88
CA LEU A 46 15.86 10.98 -6.02
C LEU A 46 14.63 11.88 -6.22
N CYS A 47 13.59 11.73 -5.38
CA CYS A 47 12.46 12.65 -5.39
C CYS A 47 12.81 13.96 -4.68
N GLY A 48 12.55 15.08 -5.36
CA GLY A 48 12.59 16.40 -4.77
C GLY A 48 11.54 16.57 -3.66
N GLU A 49 11.78 17.55 -2.80
CA GLU A 49 10.94 17.78 -1.60
C GLU A 49 9.46 17.96 -1.93
N THR A 50 9.14 18.62 -3.04
CA THR A 50 7.76 18.91 -3.47
C THR A 50 7.14 17.85 -4.37
N GLU A 51 7.89 16.83 -4.79
CA GLU A 51 7.43 15.82 -5.75
C GLU A 51 6.64 14.70 -5.06
N LYS A 52 5.35 14.94 -4.82
CA LYS A 52 4.45 14.02 -4.11
C LYS A 52 4.16 12.71 -4.86
N ILE A 53 3.80 12.81 -6.13
CA ILE A 53 3.38 11.66 -6.95
C ILE A 53 4.47 10.57 -7.04
N PRO A 54 5.72 10.87 -7.44
CA PRO A 54 6.74 9.82 -7.52
C PRO A 54 7.16 9.28 -6.15
N LYS A 55 7.08 10.08 -5.07
CA LYS A 55 7.24 9.56 -3.69
C LYS A 55 6.14 8.55 -3.36
N ALA A 56 4.90 8.89 -3.66
CA ALA A 56 3.77 8.00 -3.45
C ALA A 56 3.92 6.68 -4.22
N TRP A 57 4.38 6.73 -5.47
CA TRP A 57 4.65 5.54 -6.28
C TRP A 57 5.76 4.66 -5.68
N ALA A 58 6.89 5.27 -5.27
CA ALA A 58 7.98 4.53 -4.64
C ALA A 58 7.53 3.88 -3.33
N CYS A 59 6.83 4.63 -2.46
CA CYS A 59 6.27 4.10 -1.22
C CYS A 59 5.26 2.97 -1.48
N ASN A 60 4.38 3.12 -2.47
CA ASN A 60 3.43 2.08 -2.86
C ASN A 60 4.14 0.80 -3.30
N ASN A 61 5.18 0.93 -4.13
CA ASN A 61 5.89 -0.22 -4.67
C ASN A 61 6.68 -0.95 -3.58
N ILE A 62 7.30 -0.23 -2.64
CA ILE A 62 7.94 -0.84 -1.46
C ILE A 62 6.89 -1.58 -0.62
N GLY A 63 5.76 -0.92 -0.33
CA GLY A 63 4.65 -1.52 0.39
C GLY A 63 4.11 -2.78 -0.28
N PHE A 64 3.97 -2.76 -1.61
CA PHE A 64 3.52 -3.89 -2.40
C PHE A 64 4.48 -5.09 -2.36
N VAL A 65 5.80 -4.84 -2.37
CA VAL A 65 6.78 -5.92 -2.17
C VAL A 65 6.57 -6.56 -0.79
N TYR A 66 6.39 -5.77 0.27
CA TYR A 66 6.10 -6.32 1.60
C TYR A 66 4.75 -7.05 1.67
N VAL A 67 3.72 -6.61 0.93
CA VAL A 67 2.45 -7.36 0.78
C VAL A 67 2.71 -8.74 0.19
N LYS A 68 3.51 -8.83 -0.89
CA LYS A 68 3.86 -10.13 -1.49
C LYS A 68 4.60 -11.05 -0.53
N GLU A 69 5.43 -10.48 0.34
CA GLU A 69 6.16 -11.23 1.37
C GLU A 69 5.33 -11.53 2.63
N SER A 70 4.06 -11.13 2.67
CA SER A 70 3.21 -11.23 3.87
C SER A 70 3.79 -10.53 5.10
N LYS A 71 4.65 -9.52 4.90
CA LYS A 71 5.23 -8.68 5.96
C LYS A 71 4.32 -7.49 6.22
N TRP A 72 3.17 -7.76 6.84
CA TRP A 72 2.04 -6.83 6.91
C TRP A 72 2.34 -5.52 7.64
N ASP A 73 3.11 -5.54 8.72
CA ASP A 73 3.46 -4.33 9.48
C ASP A 73 4.30 -3.36 8.63
N ALA A 74 5.29 -3.89 7.91
CA ALA A 74 6.12 -3.11 7.00
C ALA A 74 5.31 -2.64 5.78
N ALA A 75 4.44 -3.49 5.23
CA ALA A 75 3.53 -3.10 4.17
C ALA A 75 2.66 -1.90 4.58
N LEU A 76 2.07 -1.95 5.78
CA LEU A 76 1.22 -0.89 6.30
C LEU A 76 1.99 0.44 6.39
N GLU A 77 3.19 0.42 6.98
CA GLU A 77 4.02 1.62 7.13
C GLU A 77 4.28 2.32 5.79
N TRP A 78 4.64 1.55 4.75
CA TRP A 78 4.97 2.10 3.43
C TRP A 78 3.74 2.51 2.64
N LEU A 79 2.65 1.76 2.74
CA LEU A 79 1.41 2.08 2.06
C LEU A 79 0.74 3.32 2.67
N GLU A 80 0.77 3.49 3.99
CA GLU A 80 0.29 4.71 4.66
C GLU A 80 1.10 5.94 4.23
N LYS A 81 2.42 5.82 4.10
CA LYS A 81 3.26 6.86 3.50
C LYS A 81 2.81 7.17 2.06
N ALA A 82 2.51 6.15 1.26
CA ALA A 82 2.08 6.34 -0.12
C ALA A 82 0.80 7.17 -0.24
N VAL A 83 -0.25 6.84 0.52
CA VAL A 83 -1.52 7.57 0.48
C VAL A 83 -1.45 8.94 1.16
N LYS A 84 -0.47 9.16 2.06
CA LYS A 84 -0.19 10.47 2.65
C LYS A 84 0.50 11.41 1.65
N GLU A 85 1.40 10.88 0.83
CA GLU A 85 2.04 11.65 -0.24
C GLU A 85 1.03 11.97 -1.36
N ASP A 86 0.25 10.98 -1.80
CA ASP A 86 -0.79 11.14 -2.81
C ASP A 86 -2.07 10.39 -2.44
N GLU A 87 -3.07 11.14 -1.98
CA GLU A 87 -4.38 10.60 -1.63
C GLU A 87 -5.17 10.08 -2.85
N ASN A 88 -4.76 10.41 -4.07
CA ASN A 88 -5.36 9.92 -5.31
C ASN A 88 -4.69 8.66 -5.86
N ASN A 89 -3.71 8.09 -5.14
CA ASN A 89 -3.07 6.84 -5.53
C ASN A 89 -3.99 5.63 -5.23
N HIS A 90 -4.86 5.32 -6.19
CA HIS A 90 -5.81 4.20 -6.08
C HIS A 90 -5.12 2.84 -5.84
N THR A 91 -3.94 2.62 -6.43
CA THR A 91 -3.18 1.37 -6.25
C THR A 91 -2.74 1.20 -4.80
N ALA A 92 -2.25 2.29 -4.16
CA ALA A 92 -1.89 2.28 -2.75
C ALA A 92 -3.11 1.99 -1.86
N TRP A 93 -4.25 2.63 -2.13
CA TRP A 93 -5.49 2.35 -1.40
C TRP A 93 -5.94 0.89 -1.53
N ASN A 94 -5.88 0.30 -2.71
CA ASN A 94 -6.18 -1.12 -2.89
C ASN A 94 -5.21 -2.01 -2.10
N ASN A 95 -3.92 -1.72 -2.14
CA ASN A 95 -2.90 -2.47 -1.41
C ASN A 95 -3.06 -2.33 0.11
N LEU A 96 -3.45 -1.16 0.63
CA LEU A 96 -3.83 -0.98 2.04
C LEU A 96 -5.02 -1.86 2.40
N GLY A 97 -6.06 -1.90 1.54
CA GLY A 97 -7.23 -2.75 1.75
C GLY A 97 -6.85 -4.23 1.88
N ILE A 98 -6.02 -4.72 0.97
CA ILE A 98 -5.51 -6.11 0.98
C ILE A 98 -4.71 -6.35 2.27
N THR A 99 -3.87 -5.39 2.67
CA THR A 99 -3.04 -5.51 3.88
C THR A 99 -3.91 -5.62 5.14
N TYR A 100 -4.91 -4.74 5.29
CA TYR A 100 -5.82 -4.77 6.42
C TYR A 100 -6.64 -6.07 6.49
N GLU A 101 -7.14 -6.57 5.36
CA GLU A 101 -7.88 -7.84 5.30
C GLU A 101 -7.01 -9.01 5.79
N ASN A 102 -5.75 -9.09 5.36
CA ASN A 102 -4.82 -10.13 5.81
C ASN A 102 -4.49 -10.02 7.31
N ILE A 103 -4.32 -8.81 7.84
CA ILE A 103 -4.11 -8.62 9.27
C ILE A 103 -5.34 -9.08 10.06
N GLY A 104 -6.55 -8.72 9.62
CA GLY A 104 -7.80 -9.16 10.22
C GLY A 104 -7.91 -10.68 10.27
N PHE A 105 -7.64 -11.35 9.15
CA PHE A 105 -7.64 -12.81 9.07
C PHE A 105 -6.65 -13.47 10.05
N ILE A 106 -5.42 -12.93 10.16
CA ILE A 106 -4.41 -13.46 11.08
C ILE A 106 -4.84 -13.28 12.53
N ILE A 107 -5.40 -12.12 12.88
CA ILE A 107 -5.88 -11.83 14.23
C ILE A 107 -7.00 -12.80 14.61
N LYS A 108 -7.98 -13.01 13.72
CA LYS A 108 -9.03 -14.01 13.93
C LYS A 108 -8.48 -15.40 14.09
N LYS A 109 -7.54 -15.81 13.24
CA LYS A 109 -6.90 -17.14 13.35
C LYS A 109 -6.18 -17.32 14.69
N LYS A 110 -5.44 -16.32 15.15
CA LYS A 110 -4.78 -16.34 16.48
C LYS A 110 -5.81 -16.39 17.60
N PHE A 111 -6.86 -15.59 17.51
CA PHE A 111 -7.95 -15.56 18.48
C PHE A 111 -8.63 -16.93 18.60
N LEU A 112 -9.03 -17.54 17.48
CA LEU A 112 -9.68 -18.86 17.46
C LEU A 112 -8.77 -19.97 18.02
N LYS A 113 -7.46 -19.92 17.75
CA LYS A 113 -6.50 -20.87 18.34
C LYS A 113 -6.33 -20.74 19.86
N SER A 114 -6.62 -19.55 20.41
CA SER A 114 -6.49 -19.28 21.84
C SER A 114 -7.74 -19.69 22.65
N LYS A 115 -8.80 -20.13 21.99
CA LYS A 115 -10.10 -20.45 22.59
C LYS A 115 -10.41 -21.95 22.46
N THR A 116 -11.14 -22.50 23.44
CA THR A 116 -11.71 -23.83 23.28
C THR A 116 -12.96 -23.77 22.40
N ALA A 117 -13.36 -24.89 21.80
CA ALA A 117 -14.58 -24.95 20.98
C ALA A 117 -15.82 -24.47 21.74
N LYS A 118 -15.94 -24.78 23.05
CA LYS A 118 -17.06 -24.33 23.89
C LYS A 118 -17.07 -22.81 24.08
N ASP A 119 -15.89 -22.20 24.24
CA ASP A 119 -15.77 -20.75 24.44
C ASP A 119 -16.02 -19.95 23.16
N VAL A 120 -15.85 -20.58 21.98
CA VAL A 120 -16.19 -19.97 20.68
C VAL A 120 -17.70 -20.02 20.43
N THR A 121 -18.37 -21.08 20.88
CA THR A 121 -19.81 -21.29 20.68
C THR A 121 -20.70 -20.58 21.71
N ALA A 122 -20.13 -20.11 22.82
CA ALA A 122 -20.84 -19.27 23.77
C ALA A 122 -20.89 -17.82 23.22
N GLU A 123 -22.10 -17.30 23.03
CA GLU A 123 -22.39 -16.06 22.30
C GLU A 123 -21.62 -14.79 22.76
N ALA A 124 -21.44 -13.89 21.79
CA ALA A 124 -20.95 -12.50 21.89
C ALA A 124 -19.45 -12.26 22.12
N VAL A 125 -18.56 -13.12 21.63
CA VAL A 125 -17.17 -12.65 21.46
C VAL A 125 -17.10 -11.70 20.27
N LYS A 126 -16.84 -10.41 20.55
CA LYS A 126 -16.53 -9.39 19.53
C LYS A 126 -15.42 -9.91 18.61
N ASP A 127 -15.76 -10.18 17.35
CA ASP A 127 -14.81 -10.71 16.37
C ASP A 127 -13.66 -9.71 16.19
N PRO A 128 -12.42 -10.08 16.56
CA PRO A 128 -11.29 -9.15 16.54
C PRO A 128 -10.85 -8.78 15.12
N GLU A 129 -11.35 -9.46 14.08
CA GLU A 129 -11.13 -9.13 12.67
C GLU A 129 -11.99 -7.94 12.19
N THR A 130 -13.13 -7.66 12.83
CA THR A 130 -14.12 -6.70 12.31
C THR A 130 -13.56 -5.29 12.16
N GLU A 131 -12.69 -4.85 13.07
CA GLU A 131 -12.02 -3.55 12.95
C GLU A 131 -11.19 -3.45 11.66
N TYR A 132 -10.44 -4.51 11.34
CA TYR A 132 -9.57 -4.55 10.18
C TYR A 132 -10.33 -4.69 8.87
N LEU A 133 -11.43 -5.44 8.86
CA LEU A 133 -12.35 -5.46 7.72
C LEU A 133 -12.98 -4.09 7.46
N GLN A 134 -13.30 -3.31 8.51
CA GLN A 134 -13.83 -1.97 8.33
C GLN A 134 -12.77 -1.00 7.74
N LYS A 135 -11.51 -1.12 8.18
CA LYS A 135 -10.38 -0.37 7.59
C LYS A 135 -10.15 -0.79 6.13
N ALA A 136 -10.19 -2.08 5.84
CA ALA A 136 -10.07 -2.61 4.49
C ALA A 136 -11.19 -2.07 3.58
N LEU A 137 -12.43 -2.09 4.06
CA LEU A 137 -13.57 -1.57 3.32
C LEU A 137 -13.41 -0.08 2.97
N ASN A 138 -12.97 0.73 3.94
CA ASN A 138 -12.72 2.15 3.70
C ASN A 138 -11.66 2.34 2.60
N ALA A 139 -10.54 1.62 2.70
CA ALA A 139 -9.47 1.69 1.70
C ALA A 139 -9.95 1.28 0.30
N TYR A 140 -10.73 0.20 0.20
CA TYR A 140 -11.32 -0.21 -1.08
C TYR A 140 -12.34 0.79 -1.62
N GLN A 141 -13.17 1.40 -0.77
CA GLN A 141 -14.09 2.46 -1.17
C GLN A 141 -13.34 3.68 -1.74
N LYS A 142 -12.22 4.08 -1.13
CA LYS A 142 -11.35 5.13 -1.66
C LYS A 142 -10.78 4.76 -3.02
N CYS A 143 -10.26 3.53 -3.18
CA CYS A 143 -9.76 3.03 -4.45
C CYS A 143 -10.83 3.05 -5.55
N VAL A 144 -11.99 2.45 -5.29
CA VAL A 144 -13.10 2.37 -6.26
C VAL A 144 -13.64 3.76 -6.61
N LYS A 145 -13.66 4.71 -5.68
CA LYS A 145 -14.05 6.09 -5.98
C LYS A 145 -13.10 6.75 -6.98
N LEU A 146 -11.80 6.45 -6.91
CA LEU A 146 -10.77 7.00 -7.81
C LEU A 146 -10.75 6.30 -9.18
N LYS A 147 -11.16 5.01 -9.23
CA LYS A 147 -11.17 4.15 -10.41
C LYS A 147 -12.48 3.36 -10.52
N SER A 148 -13.59 4.07 -10.70
CA SER A 148 -14.94 3.48 -10.65
C SER A 148 -15.28 2.59 -11.85
N ASP A 149 -14.58 2.81 -12.96
CA ASP A 149 -14.69 2.08 -14.22
C ASP A 149 -13.93 0.74 -14.22
N GLU A 150 -12.97 0.56 -13.30
CA GLU A 150 -12.17 -0.68 -13.22
C GLU A 150 -12.80 -1.72 -12.29
N GLU A 151 -13.43 -2.74 -12.90
CA GLU A 151 -14.16 -3.79 -12.17
C GLU A 151 -13.29 -4.56 -11.17
N LYS A 152 -11.99 -4.73 -11.46
CA LYS A 152 -11.06 -5.46 -10.59
C LYS A 152 -11.00 -4.91 -9.15
N TYR A 153 -11.21 -3.60 -8.97
CA TYR A 153 -11.18 -2.98 -7.63
C TYR A 153 -12.48 -3.18 -6.86
N LYS A 154 -13.59 -3.50 -7.54
CA LYS A 154 -14.89 -3.73 -6.90
C LYS A 154 -14.96 -5.10 -6.23
N ILE A 155 -14.26 -6.10 -6.77
CA ILE A 155 -14.28 -7.48 -6.25
C ILE A 155 -13.86 -7.52 -4.78
N ASN A 156 -12.72 -6.90 -4.45
CA ASN A 156 -12.22 -6.90 -3.06
C ASN A 156 -13.16 -6.13 -2.11
N LYS A 157 -13.73 -5.03 -2.57
CA LYS A 157 -14.73 -4.25 -1.83
C LYS A 157 -15.95 -5.13 -1.51
N LEU A 158 -16.57 -5.73 -2.53
CA LEU A 158 -17.77 -6.57 -2.40
C LEU A 158 -17.51 -7.77 -1.48
N ARG A 159 -16.33 -8.40 -1.59
CA ARG A 159 -15.94 -9.50 -0.71
C ARG A 159 -15.95 -9.07 0.76
N VAL A 160 -15.31 -7.94 1.08
CA VAL A 160 -15.25 -7.43 2.47
C VAL A 160 -16.63 -6.95 2.95
N GLU A 161 -17.44 -6.32 2.09
CA GLU A 161 -18.82 -5.95 2.43
C GLU A 161 -19.64 -7.17 2.84
N SER A 162 -19.57 -8.26 2.07
CA SER A 162 -20.26 -9.52 2.40
C SER A 162 -19.77 -10.11 3.72
N LEU A 163 -18.46 -10.10 3.99
CA LEU A 163 -17.90 -10.58 5.26
C LEU A 163 -18.38 -9.79 6.48
N LEU A 164 -18.68 -8.50 6.32
CA LEU A 164 -19.20 -7.63 7.38
C LEU A 164 -20.71 -7.79 7.57
N GLN A 165 -21.48 -8.17 6.54
CA GLN A 165 -22.94 -8.36 6.63
C GLN A 165 -23.35 -9.71 7.25
N VAL A 166 -22.45 -10.70 7.29
CA VAL A 166 -22.72 -12.05 7.81
C VAL A 166 -22.45 -12.15 9.33
N LYS A 167 -21.96 -11.08 9.98
CA LYS A 167 -21.66 -11.03 11.42
C LYS A 167 -22.75 -10.32 12.20
#